data_AF-A0A829GDU0-F1
#
_entry.id   AF-A0A829GDU0-F1
#
_cell.length_a   1.000
_cell.length_b   1.000
_cell.length_c   1.000
_cell.angle_alpha   90.00
_cell.angle_beta   90.00
_cell.angle_gamma   90.00
#
_symmetry.space_group_name_H-M   'P 1'
#
loop_
_entity.id
_entity.type
_entity.pdbx_description
1 polymer ?
#
loop_
_entity_poly.entity_id
_entity_poly.type
_entity_poly.pdbx_seq_one_letter_code
_entity_poly.pdbx_strand_id
1 'polypeptide(L)'
;NLVAGVADPVMMTYPETIEYIQRDFGVQPGEYINSGVLILNLAQMRQEHFSDRFLHLLKTYHFTMIAADQDYINVIAQHRIKYLSKTWNMQTGVPTAAESGGKLIHYNLFGKPWHYRDAKLAANFWHYAPASGFETDLKQQLAAFTPADRQSDRDSMAAMLKTAVQVCHTDNTILNAIKHGEQVAL
;
A
#
# COMPACT_ATOMS: atom_id res chain seq x y z
N ASN A 1 8.09 -19.12 -1.60
CA ASN A 1 7.37 -17.83 -1.57
C ASN A 1 6.02 -18.02 -0.90
N LEU A 2 5.69 -17.14 0.03
CA LEU A 2 4.40 -17.10 0.74
C LEU A 2 3.38 -16.23 0.01
N VAL A 3 3.85 -15.12 -0.55
CA VAL A 3 3.04 -14.13 -1.25
C VAL A 3 3.75 -13.69 -2.53
N ALA A 4 2.99 -13.28 -3.53
CA ALA A 4 3.49 -12.53 -4.66
C ALA A 4 2.73 -11.21 -4.78
N GLY A 5 3.44 -10.14 -5.12
CA GLY A 5 2.88 -8.81 -5.26
C GLY A 5 3.79 -7.91 -6.08
N VAL A 6 3.33 -6.68 -6.32
CA VAL A 6 4.06 -5.67 -7.08
C VAL A 6 4.63 -4.65 -6.11
N ALA A 7 5.88 -4.20 -6.35
CA ALA A 7 6.50 -3.15 -5.56
C ALA A 7 5.59 -1.91 -5.45
N ASP A 8 5.49 -1.32 -4.27
CA ASP A 8 4.66 -0.14 -4.03
C ASP A 8 5.43 1.14 -4.41
N PRO A 9 5.02 1.89 -5.46
CA PRO A 9 5.71 3.11 -5.85
C PRO A 9 5.73 4.18 -4.76
N VAL A 10 4.71 4.23 -3.89
CA VAL A 10 4.63 5.22 -2.81
C VAL A 10 5.82 5.01 -1.87
N MET A 11 6.05 3.76 -1.46
CA MET A 11 7.12 3.37 -0.53
C MET A 11 8.54 3.48 -1.09
N MET A 12 8.69 3.81 -2.38
CA MET A 12 10.00 3.99 -3.04
C MET A 12 10.17 5.37 -3.68
N THR A 13 9.19 6.27 -3.54
CA THR A 13 9.24 7.61 -4.16
C THR A 13 9.49 8.71 -3.14
N TYR A 14 8.81 8.65 -1.99
CA TYR A 14 8.93 9.71 -0.97
C TYR A 14 10.05 9.36 0.02
N PRO A 15 10.98 10.29 0.31
CA PRO A 15 12.05 10.06 1.29
C PRO A 15 11.53 9.58 2.65
N GLU A 16 10.39 10.13 3.10
CA GLU A 16 9.74 9.77 4.36
C GLU A 16 9.34 8.29 4.40
N THR A 17 8.77 7.79 3.31
CA THR A 17 8.35 6.39 3.23
C THR A 17 9.51 5.44 2.98
N ILE A 18 10.56 5.89 2.29
CA ILE A 18 11.80 5.12 2.09
C ILE A 18 12.50 4.93 3.44
N GLU A 19 12.67 6.01 4.20
CA GLU A 19 13.23 5.96 5.54
C GLU A 19 12.40 5.06 6.45
N TYR A 20 11.07 5.18 6.40
CA TYR A 20 10.14 4.32 7.12
C TYR A 20 10.38 2.82 6.90
N ILE A 21 10.34 2.37 5.64
CA ILE A 21 10.51 0.92 5.36
C ILE A 21 11.93 0.42 5.64
N GLN A 22 12.94 1.26 5.43
CA GLN A 22 14.33 0.85 5.68
C GLN A 22 14.63 0.79 7.17
N ARG A 23 14.20 1.81 7.93
CA ARG A 23 14.54 1.95 9.35
C ARG A 23 13.70 1.08 10.25
N ASP A 24 12.40 0.96 9.99
CA ASP A 24 11.50 0.27 10.90
C ASP A 24 11.30 -1.20 10.51
N PHE A 25 11.46 -1.55 9.22
CA PHE A 25 11.25 -2.90 8.70
C PHE A 25 12.52 -3.57 8.16
N GLY A 26 13.59 -2.80 7.89
CA GLY A 26 14.80 -3.34 7.25
C GLY A 26 14.56 -3.79 5.80
N VAL A 27 13.57 -3.21 5.11
CA VAL A 27 13.21 -3.56 3.72
C VAL A 27 13.79 -2.51 2.77
N GLN A 28 14.35 -2.95 1.64
CA GLN A 28 14.89 -2.03 0.63
C GLN A 28 13.78 -1.47 -0.29
N PRO A 29 13.95 -0.25 -0.84
CA PRO A 29 13.09 0.26 -1.89
C PRO A 29 13.01 -0.72 -3.08
N GLY A 30 11.80 -1.02 -3.52
CA GLY A 30 11.54 -2.03 -4.56
C GLY A 30 11.32 -3.45 -4.04
N GLU A 31 11.66 -3.73 -2.77
CA GLU A 31 11.39 -5.02 -2.10
C GLU A 31 10.14 -5.00 -1.23
N TYR A 32 9.51 -3.84 -1.07
CA TYR A 32 8.24 -3.65 -0.39
C TYR A 32 7.09 -3.66 -1.42
N ILE A 33 6.12 -4.57 -1.26
CA ILE A 33 4.97 -4.72 -2.17
C ILE A 33 3.70 -4.03 -1.68
N ASN A 34 2.86 -3.63 -2.63
CA ASN A 34 1.51 -3.15 -2.39
C ASN A 34 0.55 -4.32 -2.10
N SER A 35 -0.36 -4.18 -1.14
CA SER A 35 -1.33 -5.22 -0.73
C SER A 35 -2.62 -5.24 -1.55
N GLY A 36 -2.82 -4.30 -2.49
CA GLY A 36 -4.05 -4.22 -3.29
C GLY A 36 -4.26 -5.36 -4.27
N VAL A 37 -3.19 -6.06 -4.67
CA VAL A 37 -3.25 -7.26 -5.50
C VAL A 37 -2.19 -8.26 -5.03
N LEU A 38 -2.64 -9.39 -4.51
CA LEU A 38 -1.78 -10.43 -3.94
C LEU A 38 -2.11 -11.80 -4.52
N ILE A 39 -1.06 -12.59 -4.78
CA ILE A 39 -1.19 -14.04 -4.98
C ILE A 39 -0.69 -14.72 -3.72
N LEU A 40 -1.56 -15.47 -3.05
CA LEU A 40 -1.26 -16.08 -1.76
C LEU A 40 -1.04 -17.59 -1.90
N ASN A 41 0.07 -18.09 -1.38
CA ASN A 41 0.29 -19.52 -1.23
C ASN A 41 -0.38 -20.02 0.05
N LEU A 42 -1.71 -20.15 -0.01
CA LEU A 42 -2.53 -20.46 1.15
C LEU A 42 -2.18 -21.81 1.81
N ALA A 43 -1.71 -22.78 1.04
CA ALA A 43 -1.25 -24.06 1.59
C ALA A 43 -0.03 -23.86 2.50
N GLN A 44 0.98 -23.14 2.02
CA GLN A 44 2.18 -22.84 2.81
C GLN A 44 1.86 -21.92 3.99
N MET A 45 1.05 -20.88 3.80
CA MET A 45 0.68 -19.94 4.86
C MET A 45 -0.05 -20.63 6.03
N ARG A 46 -0.87 -21.67 5.75
CA ARG A 46 -1.50 -22.50 6.78
C ARG A 46 -0.47 -23.38 7.49
N GLN A 47 0.43 -24.02 6.76
CA GLN A 47 1.48 -24.88 7.34
C GLN A 47 2.40 -24.12 8.29
N GLU A 48 2.63 -22.84 8.02
CA GLU A 48 3.54 -21.97 8.79
C GLU A 48 2.81 -21.02 9.74
N HIS A 49 1.50 -21.21 9.94
CA HIS A 49 0.73 -20.44 10.91
C HIS A 49 0.83 -18.92 10.70
N PHE A 50 0.82 -18.47 9.43
CA PHE A 50 1.00 -17.05 9.08
C PHE A 50 0.00 -16.13 9.80
N SER A 51 -1.28 -16.52 9.83
CA SER A 51 -2.33 -15.72 10.49
C SER A 51 -2.13 -15.66 12.01
N ASP A 52 -1.63 -16.73 12.63
CA ASP A 52 -1.34 -16.74 14.06
C ASP A 52 -0.19 -15.79 14.38
N ARG A 53 0.88 -15.77 13.54
CA ARG A 53 1.97 -14.80 13.63
C ARG A 53 1.47 -13.36 13.49
N PHE A 54 0.64 -13.09 12.49
CA PHE A 54 0.02 -11.77 12.29
C PHE A 54 -0.78 -11.32 13.52
N LEU A 55 -1.67 -12.18 14.03
CA LEU A 55 -2.51 -11.85 15.18
C LEU A 55 -1.68 -11.68 16.46
N HIS A 56 -0.61 -12.46 16.62
CA HIS A 56 0.32 -12.29 17.74
C HIS A 56 0.98 -10.90 17.69
N LEU A 57 1.59 -10.53 16.57
CA LEU A 57 2.28 -9.25 16.44
C LEU A 57 1.32 -8.07 16.64
N LEU A 58 0.13 -8.15 16.02
CA LEU A 58 -0.91 -7.13 16.13
C LEU A 58 -1.36 -6.89 17.58
N LYS A 59 -1.60 -7.97 18.34
CA LYS A 59 -2.12 -7.90 19.71
C LYS A 59 -1.04 -7.59 20.76
N THR A 60 0.22 -7.91 20.47
CA THR A 60 1.31 -7.75 21.43
C THR A 60 1.89 -6.33 21.36
N TYR A 61 2.20 -5.85 20.16
CA TYR A 61 3.06 -4.67 20.00
C TYR A 61 2.31 -3.38 19.68
N HIS A 62 1.15 -3.47 19.02
CA HIS A 62 0.39 -2.27 18.59
C HIS A 62 1.29 -1.26 17.85
N PHE A 63 2.14 -1.74 16.95
CA PHE A 63 3.05 -0.89 16.18
C PHE A 63 2.28 0.24 15.49
N THR A 64 2.82 1.46 15.55
CA THR A 64 2.30 2.57 14.74
C THR A 64 2.68 2.32 13.29
N MET A 65 1.68 2.25 12.41
CA MET A 65 1.86 1.89 11.00
C MET A 65 1.05 2.81 10.10
N ILE A 66 1.58 3.13 8.92
CA ILE A 66 0.84 3.93 7.92
C ILE A 66 -0.01 3.03 7.00
N ALA A 67 0.32 1.74 6.89
CA ALA A 67 -0.41 0.77 6.08
C ALA A 67 -0.40 -0.61 6.75
N ALA A 68 -1.07 -0.73 7.90
CA ALA A 68 -0.85 -1.84 8.85
C ALA A 68 -0.89 -3.25 8.23
N ASP A 69 -1.93 -3.59 7.46
CA ASP A 69 -2.03 -4.91 6.80
C ASP A 69 -0.89 -5.15 5.80
N GLN A 70 -0.56 -4.13 5.00
CA GLN A 70 0.51 -4.16 4.02
C GLN A 70 1.89 -4.28 4.67
N ASP A 71 2.12 -3.53 5.76
CA ASP A 71 3.35 -3.54 6.54
C ASP A 71 3.60 -4.92 7.16
N TYR A 72 2.59 -5.52 7.80
CA TYR A 72 2.70 -6.87 8.34
C TYR A 72 2.96 -7.93 7.26
N ILE A 73 2.32 -7.84 6.10
CA ILE A 73 2.58 -8.79 5.01
C ILE A 73 4.04 -8.70 4.57
N ASN A 74 4.56 -7.48 4.39
CA ASN A 74 5.93 -7.27 3.94
C ASN A 74 6.98 -7.75 4.95
N VAL A 75 6.73 -7.60 6.25
CA VAL A 75 7.69 -8.04 7.29
C VAL A 75 7.58 -9.52 7.64
N ILE A 76 6.37 -10.09 7.69
CA ILE A 76 6.20 -11.51 8.01
C ILE A 76 6.68 -12.36 6.82
N ALA A 77 6.40 -11.93 5.59
CA ALA A 77 6.83 -12.65 4.40
C ALA A 77 8.20 -12.20 3.85
N GLN A 78 8.96 -11.40 4.61
CA GLN A 78 10.25 -10.87 4.17
C GLN A 78 11.16 -11.97 3.61
N HIS A 79 11.83 -11.71 2.49
CA HIS A 79 12.64 -12.68 1.73
C HIS A 79 11.88 -13.85 1.08
N ARG A 80 10.55 -13.93 1.25
CA ARG A 80 9.69 -14.97 0.65
C ARG A 80 8.57 -14.37 -0.19
N ILE A 81 8.78 -13.15 -0.67
CA ILE A 81 7.93 -12.43 -1.60
C ILE A 81 8.38 -12.69 -3.03
N LYS A 82 7.45 -13.10 -3.89
CA LYS A 82 7.68 -13.11 -5.34
C LYS A 82 7.27 -11.76 -5.93
N TYR A 83 8.24 -11.01 -6.45
CA TYR A 83 7.96 -9.74 -7.11
C TYR A 83 7.38 -9.97 -8.51
N LEU A 84 6.24 -9.34 -8.78
CA LEU A 84 5.50 -9.39 -10.04
C LEU A 84 5.76 -8.13 -10.87
N SER A 85 5.53 -8.23 -12.18
CA SER A 85 5.54 -7.06 -13.06
C SER A 85 4.49 -6.04 -12.62
N LYS A 86 4.85 -4.74 -12.64
CA LYS A 86 3.94 -3.64 -12.33
C LYS A 86 2.65 -3.61 -13.15
N THR A 87 2.64 -4.28 -14.31
CA THR A 87 1.43 -4.39 -15.14
C THR A 87 0.28 -5.12 -14.43
N TRP A 88 0.55 -5.97 -13.44
CA TRP A 88 -0.49 -6.69 -12.67
C TRP A 88 -1.02 -5.90 -11.47
N ASN A 89 -0.45 -4.74 -11.16
CA ASN A 89 -0.95 -3.80 -10.15
C ASN A 89 -0.39 -2.40 -10.47
N MET A 90 -0.97 -1.77 -11.51
CA MET A 90 -0.58 -0.44 -11.95
C MET A 90 -1.19 0.62 -11.03
N GLN A 91 -0.43 1.00 -10.02
CA GLN A 91 -0.84 1.91 -8.95
C GLN A 91 -0.76 3.37 -9.40
N THR A 92 -1.79 4.17 -9.11
CA THR A 92 -1.85 5.60 -9.50
C THR A 92 -1.52 6.57 -8.34
N GLY A 93 -1.23 6.06 -7.15
CA GLY A 93 -0.89 6.85 -5.96
C GLY A 93 0.36 7.73 -6.14
N VAL A 94 1.27 7.32 -7.02
CA VAL A 94 2.34 8.16 -7.58
C VAL A 94 2.07 8.34 -9.08
N PRO A 95 1.45 9.45 -9.52
CA PRO A 95 1.00 9.61 -10.90
C PRO A 95 2.09 9.47 -11.97
N THR A 96 3.34 9.79 -11.63
CA THR A 96 4.51 9.66 -12.50
C THR A 96 4.96 8.20 -12.69
N ALA A 97 4.63 7.31 -11.74
CA ALA A 97 4.94 5.89 -11.83
C ALA A 97 3.90 5.09 -12.65
N ALA A 98 2.69 5.64 -12.82
CA ALA A 98 1.62 5.02 -13.58
C ALA A 98 1.77 5.27 -15.09
N GLU A 99 1.62 4.22 -15.88
CA GLU A 99 1.73 4.27 -17.34
C GLU A 99 0.59 3.49 -18.02
N SER A 100 0.37 3.77 -19.30
CA SER A 100 -0.53 2.97 -20.13
C SER A 100 -0.01 1.53 -20.27
N GLY A 101 -0.92 0.57 -20.42
CA GLY A 101 -0.56 -0.85 -20.62
C GLY A 101 -0.57 -1.71 -19.35
N GLY A 102 -0.97 -1.15 -18.20
CA GLY A 102 -1.35 -1.96 -17.05
C GLY A 102 -2.50 -2.92 -17.38
N LYS A 103 -2.37 -4.19 -16.99
CA LYS A 103 -3.41 -5.22 -17.08
C LYS A 103 -4.45 -5.05 -15.99
N LEU A 104 -4.02 -4.56 -14.82
CA LEU A 104 -4.88 -4.18 -13.71
C LEU A 104 -4.44 -2.81 -13.22
N ILE A 105 -5.36 -1.84 -13.20
CA ILE A 105 -5.13 -0.47 -12.74
C ILE A 105 -5.71 -0.32 -11.34
N HIS A 106 -4.87 0.06 -10.39
CA HIS A 106 -5.23 0.26 -9.00
C HIS A 106 -5.22 1.76 -8.69
N TYR A 107 -6.41 2.35 -8.60
CA TYR A 107 -6.58 3.74 -8.17
C TYR A 107 -6.39 3.87 -6.65
N ASN A 108 -5.17 3.65 -6.14
CA ASN A 108 -4.83 3.74 -4.72
C ASN A 108 -4.63 5.20 -4.26
N LEU A 109 -4.66 5.41 -2.94
CA LEU A 109 -4.62 6.74 -2.30
C LEU A 109 -5.72 7.68 -2.83
N PHE A 110 -5.40 8.95 -3.07
CA PHE A 110 -6.38 10.03 -3.23
C PHE A 110 -6.78 10.34 -4.68
N GLY A 111 -5.95 9.99 -5.67
CA GLY A 111 -6.14 10.34 -7.09
C GLY A 111 -7.26 9.57 -7.81
N LYS A 112 -8.48 9.57 -7.26
CA LYS A 112 -9.62 8.81 -7.79
C LYS A 112 -10.21 9.46 -9.04
N PRO A 113 -10.51 8.71 -10.12
CA PRO A 113 -11.15 9.24 -11.33
C PRO A 113 -12.53 9.84 -11.12
N TRP A 114 -13.24 9.42 -10.07
CA TRP A 114 -14.55 9.96 -9.68
C TRP A 114 -14.47 11.17 -8.74
N HIS A 115 -13.26 11.64 -8.39
CA HIS A 115 -13.04 12.89 -7.66
C HIS A 115 -12.24 13.90 -8.53
N TYR A 116 -11.29 13.42 -9.34
CA TYR A 116 -10.39 14.27 -10.13
C TYR A 116 -10.61 14.06 -11.63
N ARG A 117 -11.00 15.14 -12.32
CA ARG A 117 -11.18 15.14 -13.78
C ARG A 117 -9.88 14.81 -14.54
N ASP A 118 -8.76 15.19 -13.95
CA ASP A 118 -7.39 14.99 -14.43
C ASP A 118 -6.69 13.77 -13.78
N ALA A 119 -7.45 12.86 -13.16
CA ALA A 119 -6.86 11.65 -12.58
C ALA A 119 -6.08 10.84 -13.62
N LYS A 120 -4.93 10.32 -13.19
CA LYS A 120 -4.06 9.51 -14.04
C LYS A 120 -4.78 8.24 -14.48
N LEU A 121 -4.74 7.94 -15.77
CA LEU A 121 -5.44 6.79 -16.40
C LEU A 121 -6.98 6.82 -16.22
N ALA A 122 -7.61 7.98 -16.00
CA ALA A 122 -9.06 8.09 -15.80
C ALA A 122 -9.89 7.52 -16.97
N ALA A 123 -9.39 7.61 -18.21
CA ALA A 123 -10.09 7.09 -19.38
C ALA A 123 -10.43 5.60 -19.27
N ASN A 124 -9.53 4.79 -18.67
CA ASN A 124 -9.77 3.38 -18.43
C ASN A 124 -10.92 3.16 -17.43
N PHE A 125 -10.96 3.92 -16.33
CA PHE A 125 -12.06 3.86 -15.37
C PHE A 125 -13.40 4.22 -16.01
N TRP A 126 -13.45 5.36 -16.71
CA TRP A 126 -14.68 5.84 -17.33
C TRP A 126 -15.16 4.99 -18.50
N HIS A 127 -14.28 4.23 -19.15
CA HIS A 127 -14.67 3.21 -20.12
C HIS A 127 -15.55 2.12 -19.49
N TYR A 128 -15.22 1.68 -18.26
CA TYR A 128 -15.97 0.63 -17.55
C TYR A 128 -17.10 1.15 -16.67
N ALA A 129 -17.11 2.44 -16.32
CA ALA A 129 -18.11 3.03 -15.42
C ALA A 129 -19.57 2.76 -15.85
N PRO A 130 -19.97 2.85 -17.13
CA PRO A 130 -21.34 2.53 -17.56
C PRO A 130 -21.75 1.08 -17.22
N ALA A 131 -20.84 0.12 -17.41
CA ALA A 131 -21.09 -1.29 -17.16
C ALA A 131 -21.19 -1.63 -15.66
N SER A 132 -20.74 -0.73 -14.78
CA SER A 132 -20.83 -0.93 -13.33
C SER A 132 -22.24 -0.71 -12.77
N GLY A 133 -23.11 0.00 -13.51
CA GLY A 133 -24.42 0.45 -13.01
C GLY A 133 -24.37 1.70 -12.12
N PHE A 134 -23.18 2.21 -11.78
CA PHE A 134 -22.98 3.37 -10.89
C PHE A 134 -22.54 4.64 -11.62
N GLU A 135 -22.62 4.68 -12.95
CA GLU A 135 -22.09 5.81 -13.74
C GLU A 135 -22.68 7.16 -13.31
N THR A 136 -24.00 7.21 -13.08
CA THR A 136 -24.68 8.44 -12.62
C THR A 136 -24.12 8.90 -11.28
N ASP A 137 -24.01 8.00 -10.30
CA ASP A 137 -23.51 8.33 -8.95
C ASP A 137 -22.04 8.76 -8.98
N LEU A 138 -21.22 8.09 -9.79
CA LEU A 138 -19.80 8.44 -9.97
C LEU A 138 -19.65 9.83 -10.61
N LYS A 139 -20.50 10.18 -11.59
CA LYS A 139 -20.52 11.51 -12.20
C LYS A 139 -21.01 12.58 -11.24
N GLN A 140 -21.98 12.27 -10.37
CA GLN A 140 -22.43 13.18 -9.32
C GLN A 140 -21.32 13.44 -8.30
N GLN A 141 -20.60 12.40 -7.84
CA GLN A 141 -19.43 12.57 -6.98
C GLN A 141 -18.35 13.43 -7.63
N LEU A 142 -18.05 13.20 -8.91
CA LEU A 142 -17.08 14.01 -9.66
C LEU A 142 -17.50 15.48 -9.78
N ALA A 143 -18.80 15.75 -9.92
CA ALA A 143 -19.33 17.11 -9.98
C ALA A 143 -19.35 17.80 -8.61
N ALA A 144 -19.56 17.02 -7.54
CA ALA A 144 -19.62 17.52 -6.17
C ALA A 144 -18.24 17.73 -5.52
N PHE A 145 -17.17 17.14 -6.08
CA PHE A 145 -15.83 17.22 -5.50
C PHE A 145 -15.27 18.65 -5.55
N THR A 146 -15.01 19.23 -4.37
CA THR A 146 -14.68 20.65 -4.22
C THR A 146 -13.18 20.91 -4.07
N PRO A 147 -12.73 22.18 -4.18
CA PRO A 147 -11.37 22.55 -3.81
C PRO A 147 -11.02 22.26 -2.34
N ALA A 148 -12.01 22.28 -1.43
CA ALA A 148 -11.79 21.97 -0.03
C ALA A 148 -11.53 20.47 0.17
N ASP A 149 -12.25 19.60 -0.53
CA ASP A 149 -12.01 18.15 -0.51
C ASP A 149 -10.62 17.83 -1.09
N ARG A 150 -10.24 18.48 -2.19
CA ARG A 150 -8.89 18.39 -2.75
C ARG A 150 -7.81 18.81 -1.75
N GLN A 151 -8.07 19.83 -0.94
CA GLN A 151 -7.13 20.25 0.10
C GLN A 151 -7.08 19.21 1.23
N SER A 152 -8.23 18.66 1.64
CA SER A 152 -8.29 17.59 2.64
C SER A 152 -7.52 16.34 2.21
N ASP A 153 -7.58 15.95 0.95
CA ASP A 153 -6.76 14.86 0.39
C ASP A 153 -5.26 15.15 0.49
N ARG A 154 -4.83 16.39 0.20
CA ARG A 154 -3.43 16.81 0.33
C ARG A 154 -2.97 16.81 1.78
N ASP A 155 -3.81 17.30 2.67
CA ASP A 155 -3.53 17.33 4.11
C ASP A 155 -3.43 15.90 4.66
N SER A 156 -4.29 14.99 4.19
CA SER A 156 -4.25 13.56 4.52
C SER A 156 -2.96 12.89 4.03
N MET A 157 -2.52 13.20 2.80
CA MET A 157 -1.23 12.74 2.28
C MET A 157 -0.05 13.27 3.11
N ALA A 158 -0.05 14.57 3.42
CA ALA A 158 0.99 15.19 4.25
C ALA A 158 1.02 14.60 5.67
N ALA A 159 -0.15 14.35 6.26
CA ALA A 159 -0.27 13.70 7.56
C ALA A 159 0.27 12.27 7.52
N MET A 160 -0.04 11.48 6.48
CA MET A 160 0.50 10.13 6.30
C MET A 160 2.03 10.14 6.22
N LEU A 161 2.62 11.02 5.41
CA LEU A 161 4.08 11.16 5.31
C LEU A 161 4.70 11.61 6.64
N LYS A 162 4.07 12.54 7.33
CA LYS A 162 4.49 12.96 8.67
C LYS A 162 4.45 11.81 9.66
N THR A 163 3.40 10.98 9.64
CA THR A 163 3.32 9.79 10.49
C THR A 163 4.45 8.83 10.17
N ALA A 164 4.77 8.57 8.89
CA ALA A 164 5.88 7.71 8.49
C ALA A 164 7.21 8.14 9.15
N VAL A 165 7.52 9.44 9.13
CA VAL A 165 8.71 10.00 9.82
C VAL A 165 8.59 9.88 11.35
N GLN A 166 7.41 10.13 11.91
CA GLN A 166 7.22 10.05 13.36
C GLN A 166 7.42 8.64 13.91
N VAL A 167 6.99 7.59 13.20
CA VAL A 167 7.27 6.20 13.61
C VAL A 167 8.76 5.94 13.66
N CYS A 168 9.51 6.52 12.70
CA CYS A 168 10.97 6.55 12.69
C CYS A 168 11.60 7.34 13.87
N HIS A 169 10.86 7.79 14.87
CA HIS A 169 11.43 8.37 16.09
C HIS A 169 10.93 7.69 17.36
N THR A 170 10.23 6.56 17.22
CA THR A 170 9.77 5.75 18.34
C THR A 170 10.66 4.53 18.56
N ASP A 171 10.60 3.98 19.77
CA ASP A 171 11.26 2.71 20.11
C ASP A 171 10.37 1.49 19.80
N ASN A 172 9.06 1.69 19.60
CA ASN A 172 8.10 0.64 19.29
C ASN A 172 8.08 0.34 17.78
N THR A 173 9.15 -0.29 17.28
CA THR A 173 9.31 -0.66 15.86
C THR A 173 9.52 -2.15 15.70
N ILE A 174 9.27 -2.66 14.49
CA ILE A 174 9.45 -4.07 14.16
C ILE A 174 10.92 -4.48 14.29
N LEU A 175 11.86 -3.68 13.78
CA LEU A 175 13.29 -3.96 13.96
C LEU A 175 13.70 -4.01 15.44
N ASN A 176 13.12 -3.18 16.31
CA ASN A 176 13.41 -3.24 17.73
C ASN A 176 12.81 -4.48 18.39
N ALA A 177 11.61 -4.93 18.00
CA ALA A 177 11.07 -6.21 18.45
C ALA A 177 11.99 -7.38 18.05
N ILE A 178 12.50 -7.38 16.82
CA ILE A 178 13.47 -8.38 16.33
C ILE A 178 14.77 -8.35 17.14
N LYS A 179 15.32 -7.15 17.42
CA LYS A 179 16.53 -6.99 18.26
C LYS A 179 16.34 -7.55 19.67
N HIS A 180 15.11 -7.52 20.20
CA HIS A 180 14.76 -8.11 21.50
C HIS A 180 14.33 -9.58 21.43
N GLY A 181 14.51 -10.23 20.27
CA GLY A 181 14.32 -11.67 20.11
C GLY A 181 12.95 -12.09 19.56
N GLU A 182 12.07 -11.15 19.18
CA GLU A 182 10.79 -11.49 18.56
C GLU A 182 11.02 -12.08 17.16
N GLN A 183 10.33 -13.18 16.87
CA GLN A 183 10.35 -13.77 15.54
C GLN A 183 9.24 -13.15 14.70
N VAL A 184 9.61 -12.29 13.76
CA VAL A 184 8.65 -11.60 12.89
C VAL A 184 8.49 -12.32 11.54
N ALA A 185 9.59 -12.51 10.81
CA ALA A 185 9.60 -13.16 9.50
C ALA A 185 9.47 -14.69 9.60
N LEU A 186 8.85 -15.31 8.58
CA LEU A 186 8.67 -16.75 8.40
C LEU A 186 9.54 -17.34 7.28
#